data_AF-A0A8K0K0R2-F1
#
_entry.id   AF-A0A8K0K0R2-F1
#
_cell.length_a   1.000
_cell.length_b   1.000
_cell.length_c   1.000
_cell.angle_alpha   90.00
_cell.angle_beta   90.00
_cell.angle_gamma   90.00
#
_symmetry.space_group_name_H-M   'P 1'
#
loop_
_entity.id
_entity.type
_entity.pdbx_description
1 polymer ?
#
loop_
_entity_poly.entity_id
_entity_poly.type
_entity_poly.pdbx_seq_one_letter_code
_entity_poly.pdbx_strand_id
1 'polypeptide(L)'
;MGFQPGKGLGKDLQGISAPIEAHLRKGRGAIGAYGPEKGQKVAEVKADSEEEEMKEYSEILSQWRKGDKGKKTKVRYVYKSVDEVLEEGKSKKMKKEYSHLSKVKVIDMTGPERRVLSGYHAIAGQQRPTDEWEIRKEKKFENFALPELQHNLNILVEMCEQDIIENDKRLRYAKDRIVALEQEESSLGKLVSQEKEQVAALESLLSVIESITEKGENELTLEKAAECFNDLKENYYEAYKMYELGELAVGIVAPLLKKRLEETWKPLDNPKGSEELQNIFRQWRDMLEWSGRSGSNSISADMDGGMADPYHRLIWEAWMPSIRAAVSEWNCRGKCEVMIEILEAWMPLIPSWVLDSICDRLILPKIQAAVECWNPLTDTVPIHAWIHPWLPLLGSRLEIVYPTIRQKLSVALVNWHPSDRSARLMLTPWSKAFPKGDMDAFLVKNILPKLQVALQEFQINPHQQHLDQWNWVMEWVDLIPIHIMTTLLEKFFFPKWLQVNLY
;
A
#
# COMPACT_ATOMS: atom_id res chain seq x y z
N MET A 1 47.91 -8.23 -7.41
CA MET A 1 48.99 -7.29 -7.77
C MET A 1 49.16 -6.35 -6.59
N GLY A 2 50.05 -6.72 -5.67
CA GLY A 2 50.06 -6.18 -4.31
C GLY A 2 51.13 -5.10 -4.13
N PHE A 3 50.72 -3.97 -3.58
CA PHE A 3 51.63 -3.00 -2.99
C PHE A 3 52.36 -3.66 -1.81
N GLN A 4 53.69 -3.64 -1.82
CA GLN A 4 54.53 -4.03 -0.68
C GLN A 4 55.23 -2.79 -0.12
N PRO A 5 55.14 -2.52 1.19
CA PRO A 5 55.81 -1.38 1.81
C PRO A 5 57.31 -1.40 1.50
N GLY A 6 57.82 -0.33 0.88
CA GLY A 6 59.24 -0.17 0.53
C GLY A 6 59.68 -0.71 -0.84
N LYS A 7 58.78 -1.30 -1.64
CA LYS A 7 59.04 -1.70 -3.03
C LYS A 7 58.16 -0.94 -4.01
N GLY A 8 58.58 -0.93 -5.27
CA GLY A 8 57.91 -0.19 -6.33
C GLY A 8 56.56 -0.75 -6.74
N LEU A 9 55.73 0.08 -7.39
CA LEU A 9 54.41 -0.30 -7.90
C LEU A 9 54.52 -1.08 -9.23
N GLY A 10 53.73 -2.13 -9.41
CA GLY A 10 53.65 -2.90 -10.67
C GLY A 10 53.92 -4.40 -10.51
N LYS A 11 53.70 -5.17 -11.58
CA LYS A 11 53.81 -6.65 -11.58
C LYS A 11 55.21 -7.15 -11.19
N ASP A 12 56.25 -6.40 -11.55
CA ASP A 12 57.66 -6.71 -11.28
C ASP A 12 58.29 -5.81 -10.19
N LEU A 13 57.48 -5.04 -9.45
CA LEU A 13 57.89 -4.20 -8.31
C LEU A 13 58.95 -3.10 -8.62
N GLN A 14 59.08 -2.68 -9.88
CA GLN A 14 60.07 -1.69 -10.34
C GLN A 14 59.56 -0.24 -10.44
N GLY A 15 58.26 0.02 -10.27
CA GLY A 15 57.69 1.37 -10.43
C GLY A 15 57.97 2.29 -9.24
N ILE A 16 58.47 3.49 -9.46
CA ILE A 16 58.82 4.43 -8.39
C ILE A 16 57.54 4.88 -7.66
N SER A 17 57.45 4.62 -6.36
CA SER A 17 56.29 4.98 -5.53
C SER A 17 56.38 6.39 -4.90
N ALA A 18 57.55 7.01 -4.90
CA ALA A 18 57.78 8.37 -4.39
C ALA A 18 57.78 9.40 -5.54
N PRO A 19 57.26 10.63 -5.33
CA PRO A 19 57.35 11.71 -6.31
C PRO A 19 58.81 12.03 -6.66
N ILE A 20 59.08 12.34 -7.93
CA ILE A 20 60.43 12.66 -8.41
C ILE A 20 60.86 14.04 -7.86
N GLU A 21 61.82 14.04 -6.94
CA GLU A 21 62.43 15.28 -6.44
C GLU A 21 63.50 15.80 -7.42
N ALA A 22 63.38 17.07 -7.82
CA ALA A 22 64.32 17.71 -8.73
C ALA A 22 65.65 17.99 -8.04
N HIS A 23 66.72 17.36 -8.50
CA HIS A 23 68.07 17.51 -7.94
C HIS A 23 68.75 18.77 -8.48
N LEU A 24 68.96 19.78 -7.62
CA LEU A 24 69.65 21.03 -7.97
C LEU A 24 71.14 20.76 -8.26
N ARG A 25 71.62 21.10 -9.47
CA ARG A 25 73.04 20.98 -9.82
C ARG A 25 73.89 21.99 -9.03
N LYS A 26 75.01 21.52 -8.48
CA LYS A 26 76.07 22.38 -7.93
C LYS A 26 76.99 22.86 -9.05
N GLY A 27 76.88 24.14 -9.45
CA GLY A 27 77.80 24.77 -10.40
C GLY A 27 77.44 26.21 -10.75
N ARG A 28 78.42 27.11 -10.56
CA ARG A 28 78.33 28.59 -10.68
C ARG A 28 78.00 29.07 -12.10
N GLY A 29 76.98 29.91 -12.21
CA GLY A 29 76.69 30.75 -13.37
C GLY A 29 75.79 31.93 -12.97
N ALA A 30 76.41 32.98 -12.41
CA ALA A 30 76.09 34.43 -12.45
C ALA A 30 74.60 34.83 -12.70
N ILE A 31 73.86 35.55 -11.85
CA ILE A 31 74.08 36.91 -11.30
C ILE A 31 73.02 37.15 -10.19
N GLY A 32 73.41 37.78 -9.07
CA GLY A 32 72.48 38.42 -8.14
C GLY A 32 72.52 37.94 -6.68
N ALA A 33 73.50 38.44 -5.92
CA ALA A 33 73.51 38.66 -4.47
C ALA A 33 72.97 37.56 -3.50
N TYR A 34 73.91 36.88 -2.85
CA TYR A 34 73.71 36.03 -1.68
C TYR A 34 73.53 36.89 -0.40
N GLY A 35 72.43 36.69 0.33
CA GLY A 35 72.33 36.94 1.78
C GLY A 35 72.15 35.61 2.52
N PRO A 36 72.45 35.49 3.82
CA PRO A 36 72.41 34.20 4.52
C PRO A 36 70.96 33.69 4.65
N GLU A 37 70.64 32.59 3.95
CA GLU A 37 69.33 31.93 4.01
C GLU A 37 69.10 31.32 5.40
N LYS A 38 68.26 31.96 6.20
CA LYS A 38 67.60 31.30 7.35
C LYS A 38 66.42 30.49 6.83
N GLY A 39 66.31 29.25 7.32
CA GLY A 39 65.21 28.33 7.00
C GLY A 39 63.84 28.96 7.22
N GLN A 40 62.96 28.75 6.25
CA GLN A 40 61.59 29.23 6.21
C GLN A 40 60.79 28.59 7.36
N LYS A 41 60.68 29.31 8.48
CA LYS A 41 59.65 29.03 9.47
C LYS A 41 58.32 29.49 8.89
N VAL A 42 57.28 28.67 9.04
CA VAL A 42 55.89 29.06 8.82
C VAL A 42 55.68 30.38 9.57
N ALA A 43 55.31 31.42 8.83
CA ALA A 43 55.03 32.72 9.42
C ALA A 43 53.87 32.55 10.39
N GLU A 44 54.18 32.56 11.70
CA GLU A 44 53.21 33.01 12.68
C GLU A 44 52.76 34.39 12.21
N VAL A 45 51.46 34.53 11.95
CA VAL A 45 50.83 35.82 11.68
C VAL A 45 50.96 36.64 12.97
N LYS A 46 52.12 37.28 13.12
CA LYS A 46 52.24 38.47 13.94
C LYS A 46 51.34 39.50 13.26
N ALA A 47 50.50 40.15 14.06
CA ALA A 47 49.82 41.34 13.65
C ALA A 47 50.91 42.39 13.36
N ASP A 48 51.42 42.41 12.13
CA ASP A 48 52.25 43.48 11.63
C ASP A 48 51.39 44.74 11.68
N SER A 49 51.67 45.57 12.68
CA SER A 49 51.25 46.95 12.63
C SER A 49 51.91 47.54 11.39
N GLU A 50 51.11 47.75 10.35
CA GLU A 50 51.50 48.43 9.10
C GLU A 50 52.33 49.71 9.36
N GLU A 51 52.22 50.30 10.55
CA GLU A 51 53.01 51.43 11.04
C GLU A 51 54.54 51.19 11.15
N GLU A 52 55.02 49.97 11.42
CA GLU A 52 56.46 49.69 11.56
C GLU A 52 57.14 49.56 10.19
N GLU A 53 56.53 48.80 9.26
CA GLU A 53 57.02 48.71 7.88
C GLU A 53 56.97 50.07 7.16
N MET A 54 55.96 50.90 7.44
CA MET A 54 55.83 52.24 6.87
C MET A 54 56.92 53.20 7.37
N LYS A 55 57.40 53.02 8.61
CA LYS A 55 58.51 53.81 9.18
C LYS A 55 59.85 53.41 8.56
N GLU A 56 60.10 52.12 8.39
CA GLU A 56 61.32 51.60 7.78
C GLU A 56 61.47 52.03 6.31
N TYR A 57 60.37 51.97 5.54
CA TYR A 57 60.36 52.47 4.15
C TYR A 57 60.55 53.99 4.06
N SER A 58 59.96 54.76 4.99
CA SER A 58 60.15 56.21 5.11
C SER A 58 61.62 56.58 5.36
N GLU A 59 62.33 55.82 6.19
CA GLU A 59 63.73 56.05 6.49
C GLU A 59 64.66 55.75 5.30
N ILE A 60 64.40 54.68 4.55
CA ILE A 60 65.18 54.31 3.36
C ILE A 60 65.07 55.37 2.24
N LEU A 61 63.87 55.93 2.03
CA LEU A 61 63.64 57.01 1.05
C LEU A 61 64.34 58.33 1.41
N SER A 62 64.55 58.59 2.70
CA SER A 62 65.21 59.82 3.17
C SER A 62 66.71 59.90 2.84
N GLN A 63 67.33 58.79 2.45
CA GLN A 63 68.77 58.70 2.18
C GLN A 63 69.18 59.16 0.77
N TRP A 64 68.23 59.32 -0.17
CA TRP A 64 68.54 59.64 -1.58
C TRP A 64 68.67 61.15 -1.91
N ARG A 65 68.43 62.06 -0.97
CA ARG A 65 68.71 63.52 -1.12
C ARG A 65 69.34 64.12 0.13
N LYS A 66 70.67 64.21 0.16
CA LYS A 66 71.40 65.11 1.07
C LYS A 66 71.69 66.42 0.33
N GLY A 67 70.85 67.43 0.56
CA GLY A 67 71.03 68.77 -0.01
C GLY A 67 69.94 69.75 0.43
N ASP A 68 70.33 70.63 1.35
CA ASP A 68 69.77 71.93 1.75
C ASP A 68 68.33 72.04 2.32
N LYS A 69 68.23 72.79 3.43
CA LYS A 69 67.03 72.97 4.26
C LYS A 69 66.11 74.05 3.68
N GLY A 70 65.39 73.71 2.61
CA GLY A 70 64.20 74.43 2.15
C GLY A 70 62.94 73.58 2.35
N LYS A 71 61.87 74.16 2.93
CA LYS A 71 60.54 73.56 3.23
C LYS A 71 60.26 72.21 2.55
N LYS A 72 60.43 71.11 3.28
CA LYS A 72 60.00 69.77 2.86
C LYS A 72 58.48 69.73 2.82
N THR A 73 57.89 69.86 1.64
CA THR A 73 56.51 69.40 1.41
C THR A 73 56.49 67.90 1.69
N LYS A 74 55.87 67.47 2.80
CA LYS A 74 55.57 66.06 3.06
C LYS A 74 54.70 65.57 1.90
N VAL A 75 55.27 64.75 1.01
CA VAL A 75 54.49 64.01 0.02
C VAL A 75 53.72 62.97 0.82
N ARG A 76 52.39 63.13 0.90
CA ARG A 76 51.51 62.18 1.56
C ARG A 76 51.18 61.11 0.53
N TYR A 77 51.71 59.91 0.72
CA TYR A 77 51.36 58.76 -0.13
C TYR A 77 49.94 58.33 0.22
N VAL A 78 49.10 58.18 -0.81
CA VAL A 78 47.77 57.60 -0.68
C VAL A 78 47.90 56.15 -1.11
N TYR A 79 47.79 55.25 -0.14
CA TYR A 79 47.77 53.81 -0.40
C TYR A 79 46.33 53.38 -0.67
N LYS A 80 46.17 52.46 -1.61
CA LYS A 80 44.88 51.86 -1.91
C LYS A 80 44.74 50.59 -1.08
N SER A 81 43.68 50.50 -0.28
CA SER A 81 43.46 49.31 0.55
C SER A 81 42.96 48.13 -0.30
N VAL A 82 43.14 46.91 0.21
CA VAL A 82 42.60 45.70 -0.45
C VAL A 82 41.09 45.81 -0.65
N ASP A 83 40.37 46.36 0.33
CA ASP A 83 38.93 46.59 0.27
C ASP A 83 38.55 47.63 -0.81
N GLU A 84 39.33 48.70 -0.95
CA GLU A 84 39.15 49.71 -2.02
C GLU A 84 39.41 49.12 -3.42
N VAL A 85 40.41 48.25 -3.58
CA VAL A 85 40.65 47.51 -4.85
C VAL A 85 39.47 46.61 -5.19
N LEU A 86 38.89 45.93 -4.20
CA LEU A 86 37.72 45.06 -4.40
C LEU A 86 36.45 45.87 -4.73
N GLU A 87 36.23 47.04 -4.10
CA GLU A 87 35.12 47.95 -4.43
C GLU A 87 35.28 48.58 -5.82
N GLU A 88 36.48 49.02 -6.18
CA GLU A 88 36.76 49.50 -7.54
C GLU A 88 36.65 48.40 -8.59
N GLY A 89 37.06 47.17 -8.27
CA GLY A 89 36.91 46.00 -9.14
C GLY A 89 35.45 45.64 -9.41
N LYS A 90 34.56 45.82 -8.43
CA LYS A 90 33.10 45.72 -8.60
C LYS A 90 32.56 46.85 -9.48
N SER A 91 33.06 48.06 -9.30
CA SER A 91 32.64 49.29 -10.01
C SER A 91 33.12 49.37 -11.46
N LYS A 92 34.34 48.90 -11.76
CA LYS A 92 34.90 48.83 -13.13
C LYS A 92 34.07 47.91 -14.04
N LYS A 93 33.40 46.88 -13.49
CA LYS A 93 32.47 46.02 -14.25
C LYS A 93 31.09 46.65 -14.53
N MET A 94 30.66 47.64 -13.75
CA MET A 94 29.41 48.39 -13.96
C MET A 94 29.52 49.49 -15.03
N LYS A 95 30.71 49.75 -15.58
CA LYS A 95 30.92 50.69 -16.70
C LYS A 95 30.65 50.08 -18.08
N LYS A 96 29.88 49.00 -18.18
CA LYS A 96 29.34 48.54 -19.46
C LYS A 96 27.90 48.98 -19.61
N GLU A 97 27.78 50.07 -20.38
CA GLU A 97 26.70 50.48 -21.26
C GLU A 97 25.25 50.54 -20.74
N TYR A 98 24.60 51.64 -21.14
CA TYR A 98 23.17 51.96 -21.14
C TYR A 98 22.55 52.55 -19.86
N SER A 99 22.22 53.85 -19.95
CA SER A 99 20.81 54.21 -19.99
C SER A 99 20.59 55.63 -20.51
N HIS A 100 19.68 55.81 -21.47
CA HIS A 100 19.13 57.10 -21.88
C HIS A 100 18.57 57.94 -20.70
N LEU A 101 18.33 57.32 -19.53
CA LEU A 101 17.89 57.97 -18.28
C LEU A 101 18.97 58.87 -17.65
N SER A 102 20.24 58.71 -18.02
CA SER A 102 21.35 59.58 -17.58
C SER A 102 21.37 60.96 -18.26
N LYS A 103 20.64 61.12 -19.38
CA LYS A 103 20.57 62.39 -20.15
C LYS A 103 19.34 63.24 -19.83
N VAL A 104 18.47 62.80 -18.92
CA VAL A 104 17.26 63.55 -18.56
C VAL A 104 17.62 64.72 -17.64
N LYS A 105 17.27 65.95 -18.05
CA LYS A 105 17.52 67.18 -17.31
C LYS A 105 16.55 67.28 -16.14
N VAL A 106 17.02 67.05 -14.91
CA VAL A 106 16.19 67.17 -13.70
C VAL A 106 16.40 68.56 -13.10
N ILE A 107 15.31 69.25 -12.80
CA ILE A 107 15.34 70.58 -12.19
C ILE A 107 14.94 70.43 -10.73
N ASP A 108 15.89 70.65 -9.84
CA ASP A 108 15.67 70.62 -8.40
C ASP A 108 15.23 72.01 -7.91
N MET A 109 14.06 72.05 -7.27
CA MET A 109 13.41 73.24 -6.71
C MET A 109 13.27 73.16 -5.18
N THR A 110 13.92 72.18 -4.53
CA THR A 110 13.83 72.00 -3.06
C THR A 110 14.74 72.95 -2.26
N GLY A 111 15.54 73.78 -2.95
CA GLY A 111 16.30 74.88 -2.36
C GLY A 111 15.79 76.27 -2.78
N PRO A 112 16.32 77.36 -2.19
CA PRO A 112 15.92 78.73 -2.52
C PRO A 112 16.20 79.13 -3.98
N GLU A 113 17.11 78.43 -4.66
CA GLU A 113 17.47 78.67 -6.06
C GLU A 113 17.35 77.40 -6.89
N ARG A 114 16.91 77.56 -8.15
CA ARG A 114 16.71 76.49 -9.11
C ARG A 114 18.05 75.92 -9.59
N ARG A 115 18.28 74.62 -9.34
CA ARG A 115 19.46 73.89 -9.85
C ARG A 115 19.05 72.89 -10.92
N VAL A 116 19.92 72.67 -11.89
CA VAL A 116 19.70 71.73 -13.00
C VAL A 116 20.75 70.63 -12.93
N LEU A 117 20.31 69.40 -12.73
CA LEU A 117 21.14 68.21 -12.67
C LEU A 117 20.99 67.36 -13.95
N SER A 118 22.09 66.75 -14.40
CA SER A 118 22.10 65.82 -15.52
C SER A 118 21.82 64.39 -15.02
N GLY A 119 20.56 63.98 -15.06
CA GLY A 119 20.12 62.60 -14.77
C GLY A 119 19.85 62.29 -13.30
N TYR A 120 19.09 61.21 -13.07
CA TYR A 120 18.64 60.76 -11.75
C TYR A 120 19.77 60.29 -10.80
N HIS A 121 20.96 59.95 -11.34
CA HIS A 121 22.09 59.50 -10.52
C HIS A 121 22.72 60.63 -9.69
N ALA A 122 22.48 61.90 -10.04
CA ALA A 122 22.94 63.06 -9.28
C ALA A 122 22.14 63.32 -7.99
N ILE A 123 21.01 62.63 -7.79
CA ILE A 123 20.11 62.81 -6.64
C ILE A 123 20.42 61.81 -5.51
N ALA A 124 20.98 60.64 -5.84
CA ALA A 124 21.23 59.54 -4.89
C ALA A 124 22.51 59.70 -4.05
N GLY A 125 23.30 60.74 -4.27
CA GLY A 125 24.54 61.01 -3.54
C GLY A 125 24.37 61.95 -2.37
N GLN A 126 23.47 61.66 -1.42
CA GLN A 126 23.48 62.34 -0.12
C GLN A 126 24.52 61.70 0.80
N GLN A 127 25.53 62.49 1.16
CA GLN A 127 26.39 62.37 2.34
C GLN A 127 27.07 61.02 2.58
N ARG A 128 28.18 60.80 1.87
CA ARG A 128 29.43 60.48 2.57
C ARG A 128 30.34 61.70 2.41
N PRO A 129 30.96 62.25 3.48
CA PRO A 129 32.09 63.14 3.32
C PRO A 129 33.27 62.26 2.89
N THR A 130 33.24 61.82 1.64
CA THR A 130 34.47 61.49 0.94
C THR A 130 35.22 62.79 0.89
N ASP A 131 36.32 62.90 1.65
CA ASP A 131 37.36 63.86 1.36
C ASP A 131 37.74 63.62 -0.11
N GLU A 132 37.08 64.34 -1.02
CA GLU A 132 37.52 64.53 -2.39
C GLU A 132 38.82 65.32 -2.29
N TRP A 133 39.90 64.62 -1.93
CA TRP A 133 41.21 65.02 -2.38
C TRP A 133 41.12 64.94 -3.89
N GLU A 134 40.90 66.10 -4.52
CA GLU A 134 41.16 66.28 -5.93
C GLU A 134 42.55 65.68 -6.17
N ILE A 135 42.58 64.46 -6.72
CA ILE A 135 43.76 63.92 -7.37
C ILE A 135 44.12 65.03 -8.33
N ARG A 136 45.23 65.74 -8.03
CA ARG A 136 45.71 66.89 -8.79
C ARG A 136 45.73 66.50 -10.26
N LYS A 137 44.63 66.78 -10.96
CA LYS A 137 44.57 66.59 -12.40
C LYS A 137 45.55 67.61 -12.94
N GLU A 138 46.61 67.06 -13.53
CA GLU A 138 47.45 67.73 -14.51
C GLU A 138 48.45 68.75 -13.94
N LYS A 139 49.48 68.26 -13.23
CA LYS A 139 50.82 68.82 -13.45
C LYS A 139 51.53 67.95 -14.48
N LYS A 140 51.59 68.40 -15.74
CA LYS A 140 52.47 67.80 -16.74
C LYS A 140 53.91 68.03 -16.30
N PHE A 141 54.61 66.96 -15.92
CA PHE A 141 56.04 67.03 -15.62
C PHE A 141 56.81 66.94 -16.94
N GLU A 142 57.08 68.08 -17.59
CA GLU A 142 57.75 68.12 -18.90
C GLU A 142 59.19 67.57 -18.88
N ASN A 143 59.87 67.66 -17.73
CA ASN A 143 61.29 67.27 -17.59
C ASN A 143 61.50 65.86 -17.00
N PHE A 144 60.44 65.11 -16.69
CA PHE A 144 60.50 63.78 -16.08
C PHE A 144 59.32 62.89 -16.50
N ALA A 145 58.87 63.04 -17.75
CA ALA A 145 57.90 62.15 -18.35
C ALA A 145 58.62 60.89 -18.83
N LEU A 146 58.43 59.78 -18.12
CA LEU A 146 58.87 58.44 -18.54
C LEU A 146 57.60 57.60 -18.81
N PRO A 147 56.96 57.77 -19.98
CA PRO A 147 55.65 57.18 -20.25
C PRO A 147 55.68 55.66 -20.20
N GLU A 148 56.74 55.05 -20.75
CA GLU A 148 56.92 53.59 -20.77
C GLU A 148 57.14 53.02 -19.36
N LEU A 149 57.89 53.70 -18.49
CA LEU A 149 58.08 53.26 -17.11
C LEU A 149 56.79 53.41 -16.29
N GLN A 150 56.05 54.50 -16.48
CA GLN A 150 54.75 54.71 -15.84
C GLN A 150 53.73 53.68 -16.33
N HIS A 151 53.74 53.36 -17.63
CA HIS A 151 52.90 52.32 -18.21
C HIS A 151 53.24 50.94 -17.62
N ASN A 152 54.53 50.57 -17.56
CA ASN A 152 54.98 49.30 -16.98
C ASN A 152 54.62 49.19 -15.49
N LEU A 153 54.79 50.27 -14.70
CA LEU A 153 54.38 50.30 -13.30
C LEU A 153 52.85 50.21 -13.15
N ASN A 154 52.10 50.90 -14.01
CA ASN A 154 50.64 50.80 -14.02
C ASN A 154 50.17 49.39 -14.41
N ILE A 155 50.84 48.71 -15.35
CA ILE A 155 50.56 47.31 -15.70
C ILE A 155 50.81 46.42 -14.48
N LEU A 156 51.94 46.59 -13.79
CA LEU A 156 52.23 45.80 -12.59
C LEU A 156 51.18 46.01 -11.50
N VAL A 157 50.76 47.26 -11.28
CA VAL A 157 49.67 47.59 -10.34
C VAL A 157 48.35 46.96 -10.80
N GLU A 158 48.00 47.05 -12.08
CA GLU A 158 46.79 46.43 -12.64
C GLU A 158 46.81 44.91 -12.53
N MET A 159 47.95 44.26 -12.76
CA MET A 159 48.12 42.81 -12.57
C MET A 159 47.93 42.43 -11.10
N CYS A 160 48.54 43.15 -10.16
CA CYS A 160 48.33 42.92 -8.74
C CYS A 160 46.88 43.16 -8.30
N GLU A 161 46.23 44.23 -8.80
CA GLU A 161 44.79 44.48 -8.56
C GLU A 161 43.92 43.32 -9.10
N GLN A 162 44.23 42.80 -10.29
CA GLN A 162 43.53 41.66 -10.87
C GLN A 162 43.75 40.38 -10.06
N ASP A 163 44.97 40.10 -9.63
CA ASP A 163 45.30 38.94 -8.79
C ASP A 163 44.53 38.98 -7.45
N ILE A 164 44.43 40.17 -6.83
CA ILE A 164 43.61 40.38 -5.62
C ILE A 164 42.15 40.03 -5.90
N ILE A 165 41.59 40.53 -7.00
CA ILE A 165 40.20 40.30 -7.39
C ILE A 165 39.95 38.81 -7.71
N GLU A 166 40.89 38.13 -8.38
CA GLU A 166 40.78 36.71 -8.67
C GLU A 166 40.85 35.86 -7.40
N ASN A 167 41.77 36.17 -6.49
CA ASN A 167 41.89 35.48 -5.22
C ASN A 167 40.65 35.65 -4.35
N ASP A 168 40.06 36.85 -4.26
CA ASP A 168 38.80 37.07 -3.55
C ASP A 168 37.64 36.27 -4.18
N LYS A 169 37.54 36.20 -5.51
CA LYS A 169 36.52 35.34 -6.16
C LYS A 169 36.73 33.86 -5.83
N ARG A 170 37.97 33.37 -5.89
CA ARG A 170 38.29 31.98 -5.54
C ARG A 170 37.96 31.71 -4.07
N LEU A 171 38.28 32.65 -3.17
CA LEU A 171 37.96 32.57 -1.75
C LEU A 171 36.44 32.51 -1.53
N ARG A 172 35.65 33.37 -2.18
CA ARG A 172 34.19 33.36 -2.08
C ARG A 172 33.58 32.07 -2.62
N TYR A 173 34.00 31.63 -3.80
CA TYR A 173 33.56 30.36 -4.36
C TYR A 173 33.89 29.18 -3.43
N ALA A 174 35.09 29.16 -2.83
CA ALA A 174 35.45 28.15 -1.86
C ALA A 174 34.57 28.21 -0.60
N LYS A 175 34.29 29.41 -0.07
CA LYS A 175 33.38 29.61 1.07
C LYS A 175 31.96 29.14 0.76
N ASP A 176 31.39 29.53 -0.38
CA ASP A 176 30.05 29.11 -0.81
C ASP A 176 30.01 27.58 -1.02
N ARG A 177 31.08 27.00 -1.57
CA ARG A 177 31.20 25.55 -1.75
C ARG A 177 31.26 24.80 -0.43
N ILE A 178 31.96 25.34 0.58
CA ILE A 178 31.99 24.79 1.94
C ILE A 178 30.57 24.77 2.51
N VAL A 179 29.85 25.89 2.47
CA VAL A 179 28.47 25.96 2.98
C VAL A 179 27.54 24.98 2.26
N ALA A 180 27.66 24.85 0.94
CA ALA A 180 26.89 23.87 0.17
C ALA A 180 27.20 22.42 0.58
N LEU A 181 28.49 22.09 0.77
CA LEU A 181 28.92 20.76 1.23
C LEU A 181 28.46 20.46 2.66
N GLU A 182 28.48 21.43 3.57
CA GLU A 182 27.98 21.27 4.94
C GLU A 182 26.48 20.98 4.96
N GLN A 183 25.69 21.64 4.10
CA GLN A 183 24.26 21.34 3.95
C GLN A 183 24.01 19.96 3.35
N GLU A 184 24.82 19.56 2.38
CA GLU A 184 24.77 18.23 1.75
C GLU A 184 25.12 17.14 2.77
N GLU A 185 26.18 17.31 3.55
CA GLU A 185 26.58 16.42 4.65
C GLU A 185 25.47 16.30 5.70
N SER A 186 24.86 17.41 6.10
CA SER A 186 23.73 17.41 7.06
C SER A 186 22.51 16.66 6.50
N SER A 187 22.20 16.85 5.21
CA SER A 187 21.06 16.21 4.57
C SER A 187 21.28 14.70 4.39
N LEU A 188 22.48 14.31 3.95
CA LEU A 188 22.89 12.90 3.84
C LEU A 188 22.95 12.23 5.21
N GLY A 189 23.41 12.93 6.25
CA GLY A 189 23.41 12.43 7.63
C GLY A 189 22.01 12.07 8.13
N LYS A 190 21.01 12.90 7.82
CA LYS A 190 19.59 12.61 8.13
C LYS A 190 19.06 11.40 7.38
N LEU A 191 19.37 11.28 6.09
CA LEU A 191 18.98 10.13 5.28
C LEU A 191 19.58 8.84 5.85
N VAL A 192 20.87 8.85 6.19
CA VAL A 192 21.55 7.70 6.80
C VAL A 192 20.93 7.33 8.15
N SER A 193 20.51 8.29 8.99
CA SER A 193 19.80 7.96 10.23
C SER A 193 18.44 7.30 9.98
N GLN A 194 17.66 7.80 9.01
CA GLN A 194 16.36 7.23 8.66
C GLN A 194 16.50 5.82 8.10
N GLU A 195 17.44 5.60 7.19
CA GLU A 195 17.74 4.27 6.64
C GLU A 195 18.21 3.30 7.72
N LYS A 196 19.02 3.75 8.70
CA LYS A 196 19.43 2.91 9.84
C LYS A 196 18.25 2.51 10.73
N GLU A 197 17.32 3.43 10.98
CA GLU A 197 16.09 3.13 11.74
C GLU A 197 15.22 2.12 10.99
N GLN A 198 15.08 2.26 9.66
CA GLN A 198 14.35 1.31 8.83
C GLN A 198 15.01 -0.07 8.79
N VAL A 199 16.33 -0.13 8.65
CA VAL A 199 17.08 -1.40 8.69
C VAL A 199 16.91 -2.08 10.05
N ALA A 200 17.04 -1.35 11.16
CA ALA A 200 16.84 -1.92 12.50
C ALA A 200 15.39 -2.43 12.70
N ALA A 201 14.39 -1.71 12.19
CA ALA A 201 13.00 -2.16 12.22
C ALA A 201 12.79 -3.43 11.38
N LEU A 202 13.37 -3.50 10.17
CA LEU A 202 13.29 -4.71 9.33
C LEU A 202 14.03 -5.91 9.93
N GLU A 203 15.19 -5.70 10.56
CA GLU A 203 15.93 -6.74 11.29
C GLU A 203 15.11 -7.27 12.47
N SER A 204 14.45 -6.39 13.22
CA SER A 204 13.57 -6.80 14.31
C SER A 204 12.37 -7.61 13.80
N LEU A 205 11.74 -7.18 12.70
CA LEU A 205 10.65 -7.91 12.04
C LEU A 205 11.10 -9.28 11.54
N LEU A 206 12.27 -9.37 10.90
CA LEU A 206 12.84 -10.64 10.45
C LEU A 206 13.11 -11.56 11.62
N SER A 207 13.63 -11.05 12.74
CA SER A 207 13.87 -11.87 13.93
C SER A 207 12.58 -12.47 14.51
N VAL A 208 11.46 -11.73 14.45
CA VAL A 208 10.14 -12.24 14.83
C VAL A 208 9.69 -13.32 13.86
N ILE A 209 9.80 -13.11 12.55
CA ILE A 209 9.43 -14.11 11.54
C ILE A 209 10.28 -15.38 11.66
N GLU A 210 11.60 -15.26 11.75
CA GLU A 210 12.54 -16.38 11.91
C GLU A 210 12.23 -17.20 13.17
N SER A 211 11.81 -16.53 14.25
CA SER A 211 11.41 -17.20 15.48
C SER A 211 10.20 -18.12 15.29
N ILE A 212 9.31 -17.81 14.34
CA ILE A 212 8.12 -18.59 14.04
C ILE A 212 8.44 -19.67 12.99
N THR A 213 9.28 -19.37 12.00
CA THR A 213 9.57 -20.28 10.88
C THR A 213 10.63 -21.34 11.21
N GLU A 214 11.74 -20.98 11.87
CA GLU A 214 12.85 -21.91 12.11
C GLU A 214 12.69 -22.73 13.40
N LYS A 215 12.17 -22.11 14.46
CA LYS A 215 11.91 -22.82 15.74
C LYS A 215 10.56 -23.53 15.74
N GLY A 216 9.76 -23.33 14.70
CA GLY A 216 8.36 -23.74 14.67
C GLY A 216 8.07 -25.15 14.20
N GLU A 217 9.06 -25.89 13.68
CA GLU A 217 8.81 -27.24 13.16
C GLU A 217 8.39 -28.26 14.24
N ASN A 218 8.69 -28.04 15.53
CA ASN A 218 8.31 -28.97 16.61
C ASN A 218 7.70 -28.34 17.87
N GLU A 219 7.79 -27.02 18.11
CA GLU A 219 7.29 -26.37 19.34
C GLU A 219 6.31 -25.22 19.13
N LEU A 220 5.94 -24.88 17.88
CA LEU A 220 5.01 -23.80 17.62
C LEU A 220 3.58 -24.20 17.98
N THR A 221 3.03 -23.51 18.97
CA THR A 221 1.64 -23.60 19.37
C THR A 221 0.83 -22.52 18.67
N LEU A 222 -0.47 -22.76 18.52
CA LEU A 222 -1.37 -21.82 17.86
C LEU A 222 -1.44 -20.48 18.62
N GLU A 223 -1.35 -20.54 19.94
CA GLU A 223 -1.35 -19.39 20.83
C GLU A 223 -0.10 -18.53 20.62
N LYS A 224 1.10 -19.14 20.59
CA LYS A 224 2.36 -18.43 20.30
C LYS A 224 2.34 -17.80 18.91
N ALA A 225 1.82 -18.51 17.91
CA ALA A 225 1.68 -17.95 16.57
C ALA A 225 0.76 -16.71 16.59
N ALA A 226 -0.38 -16.79 17.27
CA ALA A 226 -1.31 -15.66 17.39
C ALA A 226 -0.68 -14.46 18.13
N GLU A 227 0.11 -14.69 19.18
CA GLU A 227 0.85 -13.63 19.87
C GLU A 227 1.83 -12.92 18.94
N CYS A 228 2.64 -13.65 18.18
CA CYS A 228 3.59 -13.05 17.24
C CYS A 228 2.91 -12.30 16.09
N PHE A 229 1.81 -12.83 15.55
CA PHE A 229 1.06 -12.14 14.49
C PHE A 229 0.36 -10.87 15.00
N ASN A 230 -0.10 -10.86 16.25
CA ASN A 230 -0.60 -9.64 16.89
C ASN A 230 0.52 -8.62 17.09
N ASP A 231 1.69 -9.04 17.57
CA ASP A 231 2.87 -8.18 17.71
C ASP A 231 3.27 -7.55 16.37
N LEU A 232 3.30 -8.33 15.28
CA LEU A 232 3.55 -7.84 13.92
C LEU A 232 2.49 -6.83 13.46
N LYS A 233 1.22 -7.04 13.81
CA LYS A 233 0.11 -6.17 13.42
C LYS A 233 0.09 -4.86 14.20
N GLU A 234 0.39 -4.89 15.50
CA GLU A 234 0.38 -3.71 16.37
C GLU A 234 1.64 -2.85 16.21
N ASN A 235 2.81 -3.47 16.20
CA ASN A 235 4.09 -2.75 16.18
C ASN A 235 4.63 -2.49 14.77
N TYR A 236 4.25 -3.29 13.77
CA TYR A 236 4.78 -3.21 12.40
C TYR A 236 3.70 -3.19 11.30
N TYR A 237 2.57 -2.52 11.55
CA TYR A 237 1.40 -2.52 10.64
C TYR A 237 1.72 -2.16 9.17
N GLU A 238 2.56 -1.15 8.93
CA GLU A 238 2.91 -0.73 7.56
C GLU A 238 3.66 -1.83 6.81
N ALA A 239 4.63 -2.46 7.47
CA ALA A 239 5.39 -3.58 6.91
C ALA A 239 4.51 -4.84 6.75
N TYR A 240 3.64 -5.12 7.73
CA TYR A 240 2.65 -6.20 7.67
C TYR A 240 1.78 -6.10 6.40
N LYS A 241 1.34 -4.88 6.07
CA LYS A 241 0.57 -4.57 4.86
C LYS A 241 1.42 -4.59 3.60
N MET A 242 2.61 -3.98 3.60
CA MET A 242 3.43 -3.84 2.41
C MET A 242 4.00 -5.17 1.92
N TYR A 243 4.36 -6.05 2.85
CA TYR A 243 4.94 -7.37 2.56
C TYR A 243 3.91 -8.51 2.63
N GLU A 244 2.61 -8.17 2.76
CA GLU A 244 1.52 -9.15 2.79
C GLU A 244 1.76 -10.28 3.81
N LEU A 245 2.27 -9.94 4.99
CA LEU A 245 2.67 -10.93 6.00
C LEU A 245 1.50 -11.81 6.47
N GLY A 246 0.25 -11.40 6.23
CA GLY A 246 -0.91 -12.26 6.45
C GLY A 246 -0.89 -13.55 5.61
N GLU A 247 -0.22 -13.56 4.45
CA GLU A 247 -0.07 -14.74 3.61
C GLU A 247 0.85 -15.79 4.23
N LEU A 248 1.87 -15.34 4.96
CA LEU A 248 2.75 -16.22 5.74
C LEU A 248 1.96 -16.96 6.82
N ALA A 249 0.93 -16.32 7.40
CA ALA A 249 0.08 -16.95 8.40
C ALA A 249 -0.59 -18.21 7.85
N VAL A 250 -1.01 -18.23 6.58
CA VAL A 250 -1.64 -19.42 5.99
C VAL A 250 -0.68 -20.60 6.01
N GLY A 251 0.56 -20.41 5.55
CA GLY A 251 1.56 -21.49 5.50
C GLY A 251 1.93 -22.05 6.88
N ILE A 252 1.92 -21.22 7.91
CA ILE A 252 2.31 -21.60 9.28
C ILE A 252 1.12 -22.15 10.08
N VAL A 253 -0.03 -21.49 9.99
CA VAL A 253 -1.19 -21.71 10.87
C VAL A 253 -2.12 -22.77 10.32
N ALA A 254 -2.25 -22.91 8.99
CA ALA A 254 -3.09 -23.94 8.38
C ALA A 254 -2.75 -25.36 8.86
N PRO A 255 -1.47 -25.82 8.87
CA PRO A 255 -1.14 -27.15 9.37
C PRO A 255 -1.42 -27.32 10.86
N LEU A 256 -1.21 -26.28 11.68
CA LEU A 256 -1.49 -26.31 13.13
C LEU A 256 -3.00 -26.42 13.40
N LEU A 257 -3.81 -25.62 12.72
CA LEU A 257 -5.27 -25.68 12.82
C LEU A 257 -5.81 -27.01 12.34
N LYS A 258 -5.29 -27.52 11.21
CA LYS A 258 -5.69 -28.82 10.67
C LYS A 258 -5.42 -29.95 11.67
N LYS A 259 -4.23 -29.99 12.27
CA LYS A 259 -3.90 -30.97 13.32
C LYS A 259 -4.85 -30.86 14.52
N ARG A 260 -5.10 -29.63 15.00
CA ARG A 260 -6.02 -29.40 16.12
C ARG A 260 -7.45 -29.83 15.80
N LEU A 261 -7.94 -29.55 14.59
CA LEU A 261 -9.25 -29.98 14.11
C LEU A 261 -9.37 -31.50 14.06
N GLU A 262 -8.35 -32.19 13.52
CA GLU A 262 -8.32 -33.66 13.41
C GLU A 262 -8.34 -34.34 14.79
N GLU A 263 -7.64 -33.77 15.78
CA GLU A 263 -7.57 -34.31 17.14
C GLU A 263 -8.84 -34.04 17.97
N THR A 264 -9.42 -32.84 17.85
CA THR A 264 -10.43 -32.35 18.79
C THR A 264 -11.86 -32.33 18.25
N TRP A 265 -12.03 -32.35 16.92
CA TRP A 265 -13.34 -32.11 16.33
C TRP A 265 -13.74 -33.14 15.27
N LYS A 266 -14.81 -33.87 15.59
CA LYS A 266 -15.57 -34.68 14.65
C LYS A 266 -16.89 -33.98 14.33
N PRO A 267 -17.06 -33.40 13.13
CA PRO A 267 -18.22 -32.56 12.83
C PRO A 267 -19.57 -33.28 13.00
N LEU A 268 -19.65 -34.58 12.66
CA LEU A 268 -20.90 -35.34 12.72
C LEU A 268 -21.33 -35.71 14.16
N ASP A 269 -20.40 -35.73 15.12
CA ASP A 269 -20.69 -36.05 16.52
C ASP A 269 -20.95 -34.78 17.35
N ASN A 270 -20.23 -33.69 17.05
CA ASN A 270 -20.41 -32.39 17.68
C ASN A 270 -20.52 -31.29 16.60
N PRO A 271 -21.73 -30.97 16.12
CA PRO A 271 -21.95 -30.02 15.02
C PRO A 271 -21.33 -28.64 15.23
N LYS A 272 -21.40 -28.13 16.46
CA LYS A 272 -20.92 -26.78 16.81
C LYS A 272 -19.42 -26.73 17.07
N GLY A 273 -18.79 -27.86 17.36
CA GLY A 273 -17.43 -27.88 17.88
C GLY A 273 -17.34 -27.34 19.31
N SER A 274 -16.12 -27.18 19.83
CA SER A 274 -15.89 -26.51 21.12
C SER A 274 -15.92 -24.99 20.94
N GLU A 275 -16.34 -24.26 21.98
CA GLU A 275 -16.30 -22.79 21.98
C GLU A 275 -14.88 -22.26 21.78
N GLU A 276 -13.88 -22.95 22.35
CA GLU A 276 -12.45 -22.65 22.17
C GLU A 276 -12.06 -22.64 20.68
N LEU A 277 -12.54 -23.62 19.92
CA LEU A 277 -12.21 -23.76 18.52
C LEU A 277 -12.87 -22.65 17.68
N GLN A 278 -14.11 -22.28 17.98
CA GLN A 278 -14.74 -21.12 17.34
C GLN A 278 -14.03 -19.80 17.68
N ASN A 279 -13.58 -19.63 18.93
CA ASN A 279 -12.85 -18.44 19.37
C ASN A 279 -11.49 -18.31 18.66
N ILE A 280 -10.79 -19.43 18.46
CA ILE A 280 -9.58 -19.48 17.65
C ILE A 280 -9.86 -18.96 16.22
N PHE A 281 -10.88 -19.48 15.54
CA PHE A 281 -11.20 -19.02 14.18
C PHE A 281 -11.64 -17.56 14.13
N ARG A 282 -12.30 -17.06 15.18
CA ARG A 282 -12.65 -15.63 15.33
C ARG A 282 -11.40 -14.77 15.51
N GLN A 283 -10.46 -15.19 16.34
CA GLN A 283 -9.19 -14.48 16.55
C GLN A 283 -8.40 -14.38 15.24
N TRP A 284 -8.25 -15.49 14.51
CA TRP A 284 -7.56 -15.50 13.22
C TRP A 284 -8.30 -14.71 12.15
N ARG A 285 -9.63 -14.64 12.21
CA ARG A 285 -10.43 -13.74 11.37
C ARG A 285 -10.08 -12.28 11.62
N ASP A 286 -10.14 -11.85 12.87
CA ASP A 286 -9.86 -10.45 13.24
C ASP A 286 -8.41 -10.05 12.92
N MET A 287 -7.48 -11.01 12.95
CA MET A 287 -6.08 -10.79 12.58
C MET A 287 -5.87 -10.70 11.06
N LEU A 288 -6.44 -11.62 10.29
CA LEU A 288 -6.12 -11.82 8.87
C LEU A 288 -7.13 -11.21 7.88
N GLU A 289 -8.39 -11.04 8.26
CA GLU A 289 -9.43 -10.54 7.37
C GLU A 289 -9.13 -9.08 7.00
N TRP A 290 -8.98 -8.83 5.70
CA TRP A 290 -8.70 -7.48 5.22
C TRP A 290 -9.98 -6.66 5.22
N SER A 291 -10.24 -5.94 6.33
CA SER A 291 -11.43 -5.07 6.53
C SER A 291 -11.68 -4.03 5.42
N GLY A 292 -10.76 -3.84 4.47
CA GLY A 292 -10.88 -2.85 3.38
C GLY A 292 -11.26 -3.37 2.00
N ARG A 293 -11.46 -4.68 1.77
CA ARG A 293 -11.87 -5.23 0.46
C ARG A 293 -13.23 -5.92 0.47
N SER A 294 -13.75 -6.23 1.65
CA SER A 294 -15.09 -6.82 1.84
C SER A 294 -16.25 -5.85 1.52
N GLY A 295 -15.96 -4.56 1.28
CA GLY A 295 -16.94 -3.56 0.85
C GLY A 295 -17.16 -3.46 -0.66
N SER A 296 -16.43 -4.23 -1.47
CA SER A 296 -16.75 -4.32 -2.90
C SER A 296 -17.78 -5.43 -3.08
N ASN A 297 -19.03 -5.04 -3.32
CA ASN A 297 -20.02 -5.82 -4.08
C ASN A 297 -19.52 -6.05 -5.52
N SER A 298 -18.30 -6.58 -5.65
CA SER A 298 -17.68 -7.01 -6.89
C SER A 298 -18.34 -8.33 -7.26
N ILE A 299 -19.05 -8.27 -8.38
CA ILE A 299 -19.85 -9.30 -9.07
C ILE A 299 -19.07 -10.60 -9.41
N SER A 300 -17.83 -10.74 -8.96
CA SER A 300 -17.02 -11.95 -9.06
C SER A 300 -16.52 -12.38 -7.68
N ALA A 301 -17.44 -12.82 -6.81
CA ALA A 301 -17.14 -13.67 -5.65
C ALA A 301 -16.81 -15.10 -6.12
N ASP A 302 -15.98 -15.21 -7.16
CA ASP A 302 -15.50 -16.47 -7.68
C ASP A 302 -14.41 -17.01 -6.75
N MET A 303 -14.16 -18.32 -6.84
CA MET A 303 -13.12 -19.01 -6.08
C MET A 303 -11.75 -18.30 -6.17
N ASP A 304 -11.47 -17.63 -7.29
CA ASP A 304 -10.21 -16.90 -7.53
C ASP A 304 -10.13 -15.57 -6.74
N GLY A 305 -11.23 -14.82 -6.66
CA GLY A 305 -11.31 -13.58 -5.87
C GLY A 305 -11.40 -13.84 -4.37
N GLY A 306 -12.03 -14.97 -3.99
CA GLY A 306 -12.16 -15.40 -2.60
C GLY A 306 -10.83 -15.84 -1.97
N MET A 307 -9.93 -16.46 -2.74
CA MET A 307 -8.62 -16.95 -2.26
C MET A 307 -7.58 -15.85 -2.05
N ALA A 308 -7.84 -14.63 -2.52
CA ALA A 308 -6.97 -13.49 -2.32
C ALA A 308 -6.96 -12.98 -0.87
N ASP A 309 -7.95 -13.36 -0.05
CA ASP A 309 -7.95 -13.04 1.37
C ASP A 309 -7.25 -14.16 2.18
N PRO A 310 -6.23 -13.84 3.00
CA PRO A 310 -5.50 -14.85 3.75
C PRO A 310 -6.38 -15.66 4.71
N TYR A 311 -7.40 -15.05 5.31
CA TYR A 311 -8.33 -15.76 6.18
C TYR A 311 -9.18 -16.75 5.40
N HIS A 312 -9.66 -16.36 4.22
CA HIS A 312 -10.46 -17.25 3.36
C HIS A 312 -9.65 -18.47 2.93
N ARG A 313 -8.37 -18.28 2.61
CA ARG A 313 -7.45 -19.38 2.27
C ARG A 313 -7.18 -20.28 3.47
N LEU A 314 -7.01 -19.70 4.65
CA LEU A 314 -6.86 -20.45 5.91
C LEU A 314 -8.07 -21.36 6.17
N ILE A 315 -9.30 -20.85 6.01
CA ILE A 315 -10.54 -21.65 6.12
C ILE A 315 -10.55 -22.79 5.09
N TRP A 316 -10.16 -22.50 3.85
CA TRP A 316 -10.14 -23.49 2.79
C TRP A 316 -9.10 -24.60 2.99
N GLU A 317 -7.93 -24.28 3.54
CA GLU A 317 -6.85 -25.26 3.72
C GLU A 317 -6.99 -26.05 5.02
N ALA A 318 -7.41 -25.41 6.12
CA ALA A 318 -7.49 -26.05 7.43
C ALA A 318 -8.87 -26.65 7.74
N TRP A 319 -9.95 -25.90 7.53
CA TRP A 319 -11.30 -26.29 7.98
C TRP A 319 -12.07 -27.10 6.93
N MET A 320 -11.98 -26.72 5.65
CA MET A 320 -12.71 -27.38 4.57
C MET A 320 -12.42 -28.89 4.43
N PRO A 321 -11.18 -29.41 4.66
CA PRO A 321 -10.93 -30.85 4.63
C PRO A 321 -11.78 -31.64 5.63
N SER A 322 -11.96 -31.14 6.86
CA SER A 322 -12.79 -31.76 7.88
C SER A 322 -14.26 -31.84 7.46
N ILE A 323 -14.77 -30.78 6.82
CA ILE A 323 -16.12 -30.76 6.25
C ILE A 323 -16.25 -31.70 5.07
N ARG A 324 -15.27 -31.77 4.16
CA ARG A 324 -15.30 -32.74 3.06
C ARG A 324 -15.34 -34.17 3.57
N ALA A 325 -14.55 -34.50 4.60
CA ALA A 325 -14.59 -35.80 5.24
C ALA A 325 -15.96 -36.09 5.87
N ALA A 326 -16.50 -35.14 6.64
CA ALA A 326 -17.82 -35.26 7.25
C ALA A 326 -18.94 -35.40 6.21
N VAL A 327 -18.91 -34.60 5.13
CA VAL A 327 -19.88 -34.71 4.04
C VAL A 327 -19.75 -36.04 3.33
N SER A 328 -18.54 -36.59 3.16
CA SER A 328 -18.32 -37.91 2.55
C SER A 328 -19.00 -39.03 3.35
N GLU A 329 -18.85 -39.03 4.68
CA GLU A 329 -19.46 -40.00 5.58
C GLU A 329 -20.96 -39.77 5.80
N TRP A 330 -21.41 -38.52 5.71
CA TRP A 330 -22.79 -38.13 5.97
C TRP A 330 -23.80 -38.78 5.02
N ASN A 331 -24.92 -39.20 5.61
CA ASN A 331 -26.09 -39.72 4.91
C ASN A 331 -27.29 -38.76 5.07
N CYS A 332 -27.74 -38.21 3.94
CA CYS A 332 -28.83 -37.26 3.89
C CYS A 332 -30.17 -37.81 4.42
N ARG A 333 -30.45 -39.11 4.31
CA ARG A 333 -31.76 -39.68 4.69
C ARG A 333 -31.95 -39.81 6.20
N GLY A 334 -30.87 -40.06 6.95
CA GLY A 334 -30.95 -40.45 8.35
C GLY A 334 -30.66 -39.32 9.34
N LYS A 335 -29.77 -38.39 8.98
CA LYS A 335 -29.30 -37.32 9.88
C LYS A 335 -29.07 -36.02 9.10
N CYS A 336 -30.09 -35.52 8.39
CA CYS A 336 -29.97 -34.27 7.63
C CYS A 336 -29.71 -33.07 8.54
N GLU A 337 -30.37 -33.01 9.70
CA GLU A 337 -30.28 -31.93 10.70
C GLU A 337 -28.84 -31.70 11.17
N VAL A 338 -28.06 -32.77 11.39
CA VAL A 338 -26.67 -32.68 11.85
C VAL A 338 -25.80 -31.84 10.91
N MET A 339 -25.94 -32.04 9.58
CA MET A 339 -25.15 -31.27 8.62
C MET A 339 -25.64 -29.82 8.52
N ILE A 340 -26.95 -29.59 8.65
CA ILE A 340 -27.52 -28.24 8.68
C ILE A 340 -27.01 -27.49 9.90
N GLU A 341 -27.01 -28.11 11.07
CA GLU A 341 -26.49 -27.53 12.32
C GLU A 341 -24.99 -27.18 12.22
N ILE A 342 -24.17 -28.03 11.57
CA ILE A 342 -22.76 -27.71 11.30
C ILE A 342 -22.67 -26.42 10.49
N LEU A 343 -23.42 -26.32 9.39
CA LEU A 343 -23.34 -25.16 8.51
C LEU A 343 -23.85 -23.89 9.19
N GLU A 344 -24.99 -23.96 9.90
CA GLU A 344 -25.56 -22.83 10.61
C GLU A 344 -24.65 -22.31 11.73
N ALA A 345 -24.01 -23.22 12.47
CA ALA A 345 -23.09 -22.85 13.54
C ALA A 345 -21.82 -22.15 13.01
N TRP A 346 -21.34 -22.57 11.85
CA TRP A 346 -20.10 -22.08 11.25
C TRP A 346 -20.29 -20.93 10.25
N MET A 347 -21.52 -20.71 9.77
CA MET A 347 -21.89 -19.64 8.84
C MET A 347 -21.36 -18.25 9.24
N PRO A 348 -21.33 -17.83 10.52
CA PRO A 348 -20.77 -16.53 10.89
C PRO A 348 -19.25 -16.44 10.76
N LEU A 349 -18.54 -17.57 10.72
CA LEU A 349 -17.07 -17.64 10.68
C LEU A 349 -16.53 -17.93 9.28
N ILE A 350 -17.32 -18.55 8.41
CA ILE A 350 -16.86 -18.92 7.07
C ILE A 350 -17.22 -17.86 6.01
N PRO A 351 -16.42 -17.70 4.96
CA PRO A 351 -16.76 -16.83 3.83
C PRO A 351 -17.98 -17.35 3.06
N SER A 352 -18.80 -16.44 2.52
CA SER A 352 -20.01 -16.79 1.75
C SER A 352 -19.71 -17.71 0.56
N TRP A 353 -18.62 -17.45 -0.18
CA TRP A 353 -18.24 -18.26 -1.33
C TRP A 353 -17.87 -19.71 -0.93
N VAL A 354 -17.35 -19.93 0.28
CA VAL A 354 -17.07 -21.28 0.80
C VAL A 354 -18.38 -22.01 1.06
N LEU A 355 -19.35 -21.32 1.68
CA LEU A 355 -20.69 -21.88 1.93
C LEU A 355 -21.39 -22.25 0.62
N ASP A 356 -21.35 -21.38 -0.39
CA ASP A 356 -21.90 -21.66 -1.72
C ASP A 356 -21.21 -22.87 -2.36
N SER A 357 -19.87 -22.96 -2.26
CA SER A 357 -19.11 -24.11 -2.75
C SER A 357 -19.53 -25.42 -2.09
N ILE A 358 -19.77 -25.42 -0.77
CA ILE A 358 -20.24 -26.59 -0.04
C ILE A 358 -21.65 -26.99 -0.49
N CYS A 359 -22.55 -26.02 -0.58
CA CYS A 359 -23.94 -26.24 -0.99
C CYS A 359 -24.00 -26.83 -2.41
N ASP A 360 -23.30 -26.23 -3.36
CA ASP A 360 -23.37 -26.61 -4.77
C ASP A 360 -22.57 -27.86 -5.12
N ARG A 361 -21.35 -27.97 -4.60
CA ARG A 361 -20.40 -28.99 -5.06
C ARG A 361 -20.42 -30.24 -4.19
N LEU A 362 -20.89 -30.15 -2.95
CA LEU A 362 -20.85 -31.28 -2.01
C LEU A 362 -22.25 -31.77 -1.62
N ILE A 363 -23.12 -30.87 -1.17
CA ILE A 363 -24.42 -31.24 -0.60
C ILE A 363 -25.43 -31.55 -1.69
N LEU A 364 -25.59 -30.64 -2.66
CA LEU A 364 -26.57 -30.79 -3.73
C LEU A 364 -26.39 -32.09 -4.54
N PRO A 365 -25.17 -32.49 -4.96
CA PRO A 365 -24.98 -33.75 -5.69
C PRO A 365 -25.34 -34.98 -4.85
N LYS A 366 -25.08 -34.95 -3.53
CA LYS A 366 -25.50 -36.03 -2.62
C LYS A 366 -27.02 -36.12 -2.48
N ILE A 367 -27.71 -34.98 -2.40
CA ILE A 367 -29.18 -34.94 -2.36
C ILE A 367 -29.75 -35.46 -3.68
N GLN A 368 -29.22 -35.03 -4.82
CA GLN A 368 -29.63 -35.52 -6.15
C GLN A 368 -29.50 -37.04 -6.25
N ALA A 369 -28.33 -37.60 -5.94
CA ALA A 369 -28.11 -39.04 -5.95
C ALA A 369 -29.06 -39.78 -4.99
N ALA A 370 -29.31 -39.24 -3.81
CA ALA A 370 -30.22 -39.85 -2.84
C ALA A 370 -31.67 -39.85 -3.32
N VAL A 371 -32.12 -38.78 -4.00
CA VAL A 371 -33.43 -38.69 -4.66
C VAL A 371 -33.53 -39.69 -5.82
N GLU A 372 -32.46 -39.86 -6.60
CA GLU A 372 -32.38 -40.85 -7.68
C GLU A 372 -32.39 -42.30 -7.18
N CYS A 373 -31.88 -42.57 -5.97
CA CYS A 373 -31.99 -43.89 -5.34
C CYS A 373 -33.26 -44.07 -4.50
N TRP A 374 -34.05 -43.01 -4.26
CA TRP A 374 -35.23 -43.08 -3.40
C TRP A 374 -36.40 -43.77 -4.10
N ASN A 375 -37.13 -44.61 -3.38
CA ASN A 375 -38.33 -45.28 -3.88
C ASN A 375 -39.52 -45.06 -2.93
N PRO A 376 -40.58 -44.37 -3.38
CA PRO A 376 -41.77 -44.07 -2.55
C PRO A 376 -42.51 -45.29 -2.00
N LEU A 377 -42.36 -46.47 -2.63
CA LEU A 377 -43.10 -47.68 -2.22
C LEU A 377 -42.35 -48.55 -1.21
N THR A 378 -41.02 -48.41 -1.11
CA THR A 378 -40.18 -49.30 -0.29
C THR A 378 -39.44 -48.57 0.82
N ASP A 379 -39.13 -47.28 0.64
CA ASP A 379 -38.43 -46.50 1.65
C ASP A 379 -39.37 -46.12 2.79
N THR A 380 -38.91 -46.30 4.03
CA THR A 380 -39.69 -46.04 5.25
C THR A 380 -39.71 -44.57 5.67
N VAL A 381 -38.69 -43.81 5.27
CA VAL A 381 -38.58 -42.38 5.60
C VAL A 381 -39.19 -41.55 4.47
N PRO A 382 -40.22 -40.72 4.76
CA PRO A 382 -40.80 -39.84 3.76
C PRO A 382 -39.78 -38.87 3.19
N ILE A 383 -39.80 -38.68 1.86
CA ILE A 383 -38.81 -37.84 1.17
C ILE A 383 -38.76 -36.39 1.63
N HIS A 384 -39.91 -35.82 2.02
CA HIS A 384 -39.96 -34.44 2.51
C HIS A 384 -39.19 -34.27 3.82
N ALA A 385 -39.10 -35.31 4.65
CA ALA A 385 -38.47 -35.24 5.97
C ALA A 385 -36.96 -34.95 5.90
N TRP A 386 -36.29 -35.34 4.81
CA TRP A 386 -34.86 -35.10 4.61
C TRP A 386 -34.53 -34.12 3.49
N ILE A 387 -35.54 -33.57 2.79
CA ILE A 387 -35.35 -32.51 1.78
C ILE A 387 -35.79 -31.14 2.31
N HIS A 388 -36.95 -31.06 2.97
CA HIS A 388 -37.48 -29.77 3.44
C HIS A 388 -36.58 -29.05 4.44
N PRO A 389 -35.88 -29.74 5.37
CA PRO A 389 -34.93 -29.08 6.25
C PRO A 389 -33.84 -28.28 5.51
N TRP A 390 -33.54 -28.63 4.25
CA TRP A 390 -32.57 -27.92 3.43
C TRP A 390 -33.10 -26.67 2.73
N LEU A 391 -34.41 -26.42 2.74
CA LEU A 391 -35.02 -25.27 2.07
C LEU A 391 -34.44 -23.91 2.51
N PRO A 392 -34.15 -23.66 3.81
CA PRO A 392 -33.57 -22.39 4.24
C PRO A 392 -32.15 -22.15 3.70
N LEU A 393 -31.33 -23.20 3.55
CA LEU A 393 -29.94 -23.09 3.11
C LEU A 393 -29.77 -23.18 1.59
N LEU A 394 -30.48 -24.09 0.93
CA LEU A 394 -30.34 -24.35 -0.51
C LEU A 394 -31.34 -23.55 -1.36
N GLY A 395 -32.49 -23.15 -0.81
CA GLY A 395 -33.49 -22.37 -1.52
C GLY A 395 -33.83 -22.92 -2.91
N SER A 396 -33.67 -22.08 -3.94
CA SER A 396 -33.93 -22.42 -5.35
C SER A 396 -33.03 -23.52 -5.91
N ARG A 397 -31.85 -23.78 -5.30
CA ARG A 397 -30.95 -24.86 -5.74
C ARG A 397 -31.62 -26.24 -5.66
N LEU A 398 -32.62 -26.41 -4.79
CA LEU A 398 -33.40 -27.66 -4.67
C LEU A 398 -34.40 -27.90 -5.80
N GLU A 399 -34.74 -26.89 -6.61
CA GLU A 399 -35.72 -27.06 -7.69
C GLU A 399 -35.29 -28.12 -8.70
N ILE A 400 -33.98 -28.34 -8.84
CA ILE A 400 -33.40 -29.35 -9.73
C ILE A 400 -33.84 -30.79 -9.41
N VAL A 401 -34.16 -31.10 -8.15
CA VAL A 401 -34.61 -32.46 -7.76
C VAL A 401 -36.11 -32.66 -7.86
N TYR A 402 -36.91 -31.59 -7.92
CA TYR A 402 -38.38 -31.67 -7.92
C TYR A 402 -38.96 -32.47 -9.10
N PRO A 403 -38.45 -32.35 -10.34
CA PRO A 403 -38.93 -33.16 -11.46
C PRO A 403 -38.80 -34.67 -11.21
N THR A 404 -37.66 -35.12 -10.69
CA THR A 404 -37.39 -36.54 -10.39
C THR A 404 -38.31 -37.06 -9.29
N ILE A 405 -38.55 -36.24 -8.26
CA ILE A 405 -39.48 -36.58 -7.16
C ILE A 405 -40.90 -36.74 -7.70
N ARG A 406 -41.38 -35.77 -8.49
CA ARG A 406 -42.70 -35.84 -9.12
C ARG A 406 -42.83 -37.06 -10.04
N GLN A 407 -41.82 -37.36 -10.85
CA GLN A 407 -41.85 -38.53 -11.72
C GLN A 407 -42.01 -39.82 -10.91
N LYS A 408 -41.23 -40.00 -9.84
CA LYS A 408 -41.31 -41.21 -9.00
C LYS A 408 -42.63 -41.32 -8.25
N LEU A 409 -43.12 -40.21 -7.72
CA LEU A 409 -44.44 -40.15 -7.09
C LEU A 409 -45.56 -40.49 -8.10
N SER A 410 -45.48 -39.97 -9.33
CA SER A 410 -46.44 -40.28 -10.40
C SER A 410 -46.47 -41.79 -10.70
N VAL A 411 -45.31 -42.43 -10.81
CA VAL A 411 -45.19 -43.89 -11.03
C VAL A 411 -45.80 -44.68 -9.86
N ALA A 412 -45.54 -44.26 -8.62
CA ALA A 412 -46.11 -44.91 -7.44
C ALA A 412 -47.64 -44.80 -7.36
N LEU A 413 -48.21 -43.70 -7.88
CA LEU A 413 -49.64 -43.43 -7.84
C LEU A 413 -50.45 -44.14 -8.95
N VAL A 414 -49.81 -44.83 -9.91
CA VAL A 414 -50.51 -45.53 -11.00
C VAL A 414 -51.56 -46.53 -10.46
N ASN A 415 -51.17 -47.28 -9.44
CA ASN A 415 -51.99 -48.31 -8.78
C ASN A 415 -52.60 -47.82 -7.45
N TRP A 416 -52.51 -46.52 -7.16
CA TRP A 416 -53.08 -45.97 -5.93
C TRP A 416 -54.61 -45.95 -5.98
N HIS A 417 -55.23 -46.14 -4.81
CA HIS A 417 -56.67 -46.11 -4.61
C HIS A 417 -57.03 -45.06 -3.55
N PRO A 418 -58.13 -44.29 -3.72
CA PRO A 418 -58.51 -43.20 -2.81
C PRO A 418 -58.67 -43.56 -1.33
N SER A 419 -58.91 -44.83 -1.01
CA SER A 419 -58.96 -45.31 0.38
C SER A 419 -57.61 -45.27 1.10
N ASP A 420 -56.50 -45.20 0.37
CA ASP A 420 -55.16 -45.13 0.94
C ASP A 420 -54.76 -43.68 1.25
N ARG A 421 -54.71 -43.37 2.54
CA ARG A 421 -54.35 -42.04 3.08
C ARG A 421 -52.86 -41.70 2.94
N SER A 422 -52.00 -42.68 2.67
CA SER A 422 -50.54 -42.49 2.61
C SER A 422 -50.15 -41.48 1.54
N ALA A 423 -50.80 -41.52 0.36
CA ALA A 423 -50.55 -40.60 -0.74
C ALA A 423 -50.80 -39.13 -0.36
N ARG A 424 -51.90 -38.86 0.35
CA ARG A 424 -52.23 -37.50 0.80
C ARG A 424 -51.20 -36.99 1.80
N LEU A 425 -50.84 -37.80 2.79
CA LEU A 425 -49.83 -37.46 3.78
C LEU A 425 -48.46 -37.19 3.13
N MET A 426 -48.11 -37.98 2.12
CA MET A 426 -46.86 -37.82 1.37
C MET A 426 -46.84 -36.55 0.51
N LEU A 427 -47.97 -36.16 -0.11
CA LEU A 427 -48.06 -35.00 -1.01
C LEU A 427 -48.31 -33.66 -0.29
N THR A 428 -48.95 -33.68 0.89
CA THR A 428 -49.31 -32.46 1.62
C THR A 428 -48.13 -31.52 1.86
N PRO A 429 -46.94 -32.00 2.31
CA PRO A 429 -45.78 -31.14 2.51
C PRO A 429 -45.34 -30.43 1.22
N TRP A 430 -45.47 -31.08 0.06
CA TRP A 430 -45.01 -30.56 -1.22
C TRP A 430 -45.86 -29.41 -1.77
N SER A 431 -47.07 -29.20 -1.23
CA SER A 431 -47.96 -28.08 -1.63
C SER A 431 -47.31 -26.71 -1.47
N LYS A 432 -46.38 -26.55 -0.51
CA LYS A 432 -45.65 -25.31 -0.25
C LYS A 432 -44.28 -25.25 -0.94
N ALA A 433 -43.72 -26.40 -1.33
CA ALA A 433 -42.39 -26.49 -1.91
C ALA A 433 -42.42 -26.47 -3.45
N PHE A 434 -43.41 -27.12 -4.08
CA PHE A 434 -43.54 -27.09 -5.52
C PHE A 434 -44.13 -25.76 -6.02
N PRO A 435 -43.73 -25.31 -7.22
CA PRO A 435 -44.46 -24.26 -7.91
C PRO A 435 -45.94 -24.62 -8.03
N LYS A 436 -46.85 -23.68 -7.74
CA LYS A 436 -48.30 -23.94 -7.71
C LYS A 436 -48.81 -24.60 -8.99
N GLY A 437 -48.38 -24.13 -10.15
CA GLY A 437 -48.78 -24.71 -11.45
C GLY A 437 -48.34 -26.16 -11.63
N ASP A 438 -47.14 -26.52 -11.16
CA ASP A 438 -46.63 -27.90 -11.22
C ASP A 438 -47.40 -28.82 -10.29
N MET A 439 -47.74 -28.35 -9.08
CA MET A 439 -48.53 -29.11 -8.11
C MET A 439 -49.94 -29.38 -8.64
N ASP A 440 -50.61 -28.35 -9.17
CA ASP A 440 -51.95 -28.48 -9.73
C ASP A 440 -51.97 -29.46 -10.91
N ALA A 441 -51.04 -29.30 -11.86
CA ALA A 441 -50.91 -30.21 -12.99
C ALA A 441 -50.64 -31.66 -12.55
N PHE A 442 -49.82 -31.84 -11.51
CA PHE A 442 -49.53 -33.15 -10.94
C PHE A 442 -50.77 -33.81 -10.32
N LEU A 443 -51.56 -33.06 -9.53
CA LEU A 443 -52.79 -33.55 -8.90
C LEU A 443 -53.86 -33.90 -9.94
N VAL A 444 -54.05 -33.03 -10.95
CA VAL A 444 -55.01 -33.26 -12.04
C VAL A 444 -54.65 -34.52 -12.84
N LYS A 445 -53.36 -34.78 -13.06
CA LYS A 445 -52.91 -35.94 -13.83
C LYS A 445 -53.02 -37.26 -13.06
N ASN A 446 -52.63 -37.28 -11.79
CA ASN A 446 -52.42 -38.53 -11.05
C ASN A 446 -53.50 -38.85 -10.00
N ILE A 447 -54.11 -37.84 -9.37
CA ILE A 447 -55.07 -38.02 -8.27
C ILE A 447 -56.51 -37.89 -8.78
N LEU A 448 -56.80 -36.82 -9.52
CA LEU A 448 -58.16 -36.47 -9.93
C LEU A 448 -58.90 -37.60 -10.68
N PRO A 449 -58.30 -38.35 -11.63
CA PRO A 449 -59.00 -39.42 -12.34
C PRO A 449 -59.49 -40.54 -11.40
N LYS A 450 -58.74 -40.85 -10.34
CA LYS A 450 -59.11 -41.89 -9.37
C LYS A 450 -60.23 -41.41 -8.44
N LEU A 451 -60.22 -40.13 -8.06
CA LEU A 451 -61.33 -39.52 -7.31
C LEU A 451 -62.62 -39.46 -8.14
N GLN A 452 -62.51 -39.22 -9.46
CA GLN A 452 -63.64 -39.29 -10.37
C GLN A 452 -64.27 -40.69 -10.38
N VAL A 453 -63.45 -41.74 -10.50
CA VAL A 453 -63.94 -43.13 -10.46
C VAL A 453 -64.61 -43.44 -9.11
N ALA A 454 -64.02 -43.03 -7.98
CA ALA A 454 -64.63 -43.23 -6.67
C ALA A 454 -66.01 -42.55 -6.53
N LEU A 455 -66.19 -41.33 -7.06
CA LEU A 455 -67.50 -40.67 -7.09
C LEU A 455 -68.47 -41.29 -8.12
N GLN A 456 -67.97 -41.84 -9.22
CA GLN A 456 -68.79 -42.57 -10.18
C GLN A 456 -69.31 -43.89 -9.60
N GLU A 457 -68.56 -44.55 -8.72
CA GLU A 457 -68.99 -45.75 -8.01
C GLU A 457 -69.83 -45.44 -6.77
N PHE A 458 -69.76 -44.21 -6.26
CA PHE A 458 -70.55 -43.76 -5.12
C PHE A 458 -72.06 -43.88 -5.39
N GLN A 459 -72.74 -44.66 -4.55
CA GLN A 459 -74.18 -44.87 -4.59
C GLN A 459 -74.86 -44.05 -3.49
N ILE A 460 -75.92 -43.34 -3.86
CA ILE A 460 -76.71 -42.53 -2.94
C ILE A 460 -77.94 -43.35 -2.58
N ASN A 461 -78.01 -43.82 -1.33
CA ASN A 461 -79.10 -44.60 -0.80
C ASN A 461 -79.62 -43.97 0.51
N PRO A 462 -80.80 -43.34 0.51
CA PRO A 462 -81.35 -42.65 1.69
C PRO A 462 -81.61 -43.57 2.89
N HIS A 463 -81.81 -44.88 2.66
CA HIS A 463 -82.15 -45.83 3.72
C HIS A 463 -80.90 -46.42 4.41
N GLN A 464 -79.77 -46.49 3.71
CA GLN A 464 -78.50 -47.04 4.22
C GLN A 464 -77.32 -46.43 3.46
N GLN A 465 -76.89 -45.23 3.88
CA GLN A 465 -75.82 -44.49 3.22
C GLN A 465 -74.43 -44.89 3.75
N HIS A 466 -73.55 -45.32 2.85
CA HIS A 466 -72.11 -45.46 3.11
C HIS A 466 -71.39 -44.20 2.63
N LEU A 467 -70.53 -43.60 3.46
CA LEU A 467 -69.85 -42.33 3.16
C LEU A 467 -68.36 -42.48 2.88
N ASP A 468 -67.85 -43.70 2.73
CA ASP A 468 -66.41 -43.93 2.59
C ASP A 468 -65.85 -43.27 1.34
N GLN A 469 -66.45 -43.48 0.15
CA GLN A 469 -65.98 -42.82 -1.08
C GLN A 469 -66.12 -41.30 -1.03
N TRP A 470 -67.17 -40.79 -0.37
CA TRP A 470 -67.34 -39.36 -0.14
C TRP A 470 -66.19 -38.81 0.71
N ASN A 471 -65.91 -39.45 1.84
CA ASN A 471 -64.82 -39.06 2.73
C ASN A 471 -63.46 -39.14 2.02
N TRP A 472 -63.20 -40.18 1.22
CA TRP A 472 -61.97 -40.31 0.44
C TRP A 472 -61.75 -39.13 -0.50
N VAL A 473 -62.81 -38.58 -1.10
CA VAL A 473 -62.72 -37.42 -2.00
C VAL A 473 -62.58 -36.12 -1.22
N MET A 474 -63.37 -35.96 -0.15
CA MET A 474 -63.38 -34.74 0.65
C MET A 474 -62.06 -34.51 1.40
N GLU A 475 -61.29 -35.56 1.67
CA GLU A 475 -59.93 -35.43 2.21
C GLU A 475 -58.98 -34.62 1.30
N TRP A 476 -59.29 -34.46 0.01
CA TRP A 476 -58.43 -33.75 -0.95
C TRP A 476 -58.83 -32.29 -1.22
N VAL A 477 -59.88 -31.79 -0.58
CA VAL A 477 -60.41 -30.42 -0.82
C VAL A 477 -59.35 -29.34 -0.58
N ASP A 478 -58.48 -29.53 0.41
CA ASP A 478 -57.45 -28.54 0.76
C ASP A 478 -56.27 -28.52 -0.22
N LEU A 479 -56.07 -29.60 -0.98
CA LEU A 479 -54.95 -29.75 -1.92
C LEU A 479 -55.36 -29.48 -3.38
N ILE A 480 -56.59 -29.83 -3.75
CA ILE A 480 -57.09 -29.64 -5.11
C ILE A 480 -57.69 -28.23 -5.25
N PRO A 481 -57.36 -27.49 -6.33
CA PRO A 481 -57.97 -26.19 -6.58
C PRO A 481 -59.50 -26.23 -6.55
N ILE A 482 -60.11 -25.28 -5.85
CA ILE A 482 -61.56 -25.24 -5.58
C ILE A 482 -62.38 -25.39 -6.86
N HIS A 483 -62.01 -24.70 -7.95
CA HIS A 483 -62.73 -24.76 -9.23
C HIS A 483 -62.72 -26.15 -9.87
N ILE A 484 -61.69 -26.96 -9.62
CA ILE A 484 -61.59 -28.35 -10.10
C ILE A 484 -62.49 -29.25 -9.24
N MET A 485 -62.47 -29.04 -7.92
CA MET A 485 -63.32 -29.77 -6.98
C MET A 485 -64.81 -29.49 -7.22
N THR A 486 -65.20 -28.24 -7.50
CA THR A 486 -66.60 -27.91 -7.85
C THR A 486 -67.03 -28.61 -9.14
N THR A 487 -66.17 -28.59 -10.16
CA THR A 487 -66.45 -29.28 -11.44
C THR A 487 -66.57 -30.79 -11.25
N LEU A 488 -65.77 -31.37 -10.36
CA LEU A 488 -65.83 -32.78 -10.00
C LEU A 488 -67.18 -33.15 -9.39
N LEU A 489 -67.65 -32.37 -8.40
CA LEU A 489 -68.93 -32.59 -7.73
C LEU A 489 -70.13 -32.35 -8.67
N GLU A 490 -70.07 -31.29 -9.49
CA GLU A 490 -71.09 -30.96 -10.50
C GLU A 490 -71.33 -32.09 -11.48
N LYS A 491 -70.27 -32.78 -11.90
CA LYS A 491 -70.38 -33.86 -12.90
C LYS A 491 -70.74 -35.21 -12.32
N PHE A 492 -70.21 -35.57 -11.15
CA PHE A 492 -70.28 -36.97 -10.67
C PHE A 492 -71.13 -37.17 -9.42
N PHE A 493 -71.33 -36.14 -8.60
CA PHE A 493 -72.09 -36.23 -7.35
C PHE A 493 -73.51 -35.66 -7.49
N PHE A 494 -73.64 -34.38 -7.84
CA PHE A 494 -74.94 -33.70 -7.85
C PHE A 494 -75.99 -34.33 -8.77
N PRO A 495 -75.69 -34.84 -9.98
CA PRO A 495 -76.68 -35.47 -10.83
C PRO A 495 -77.34 -36.68 -10.16
N LYS A 496 -76.55 -37.52 -9.47
CA LYS A 496 -77.06 -38.67 -8.71
C LYS A 496 -77.85 -38.23 -7.50
N TRP A 497 -77.37 -37.21 -6.79
CA TRP A 497 -78.02 -36.70 -5.59
C TRP A 497 -79.40 -36.11 -5.90
N LEU A 498 -79.50 -35.36 -7.01
CA LEU A 498 -80.75 -34.81 -7.50
C LEU A 498 -81.71 -35.91 -7.98
N GLN A 499 -81.22 -36.96 -8.65
CA GLN A 499 -82.05 -38.09 -9.08
C GLN A 499 -82.72 -38.83 -7.91
N VAL A 500 -82.04 -38.92 -6.76
CA VAL A 500 -82.56 -39.65 -5.59
C VAL A 500 -83.45 -38.78 -4.70
N ASN A 501 -83.34 -37.44 -4.76
CA ASN A 501 -84.11 -36.52 -3.92
C ASN A 501 -85.24 -35.77 -4.66
N LEU A 502 -85.27 -35.80 -6.01
CA LEU A 502 -86.35 -35.22 -6.82
C LEU A 502 -87.43 -36.26 -7.21
N TYR A 503 -87.24 -37.51 -6.81
CA TYR A 503 -88.24 -38.58 -6.78
C TYR A 503 -88.38 -39.06 -5.34
#